data_AF-A0A3A9BY08-F1
#
_entry.id   AF-A0A3A9BY08-F1
#
_cell.length_a   1.000
_cell.length_b   1.000
_cell.length_c   1.000
_cell.angle_alpha   90.00
_cell.angle_beta   90.00
_cell.angle_gamma   90.00
#
_symmetry.space_group_name_H-M   'P 1'
#
loop_
_entity.id
_entity.type
_entity.pdbx_description
1 polymer ?
#
loop_
_entity_poly.entity_id
_entity_poly.type
_entity_poly.pdbx_seq_one_letter_code
_entity_poly.pdbx_strand_id
1 'polypeptide(L)'
;MENNKNDNNIKFEKLTLHYKYLVVIVSILLSGMIILTTYGQSAFVAQVSFASTITSIILSVVAIWMSISGERTTNDIKSKISDSAERLSLTTKEIEILNNNHKKTMDTQLSELKNVQEQLTQITQSINNVEKQVSYMYDNNTASINSLDNKMDTAQRVTLFQNIFLWATSNDYNKECVFCKMTEIIINKHKNHIPFYFDEITNLLTHNININNWWNSINTYWGIINALLAASVFDDVDALNAILELINKKLYSNSDNNQQTI
;
A
#
# COMPACT_ATOMS: atom_id res chain seq x y z
N MET A 1 -3.31 21.57 25.50
CA MET A 1 -2.35 21.84 26.60
C MET A 1 -1.15 22.67 26.16
N GLU A 2 -0.83 22.72 24.86
CA GLU A 2 0.33 23.44 24.29
C GLU A 2 0.13 24.97 24.18
N ASN A 3 -1.07 25.44 23.81
CA ASN A 3 -1.37 26.87 23.68
C ASN A 3 -1.23 27.66 25.00
N ASN A 4 -1.55 27.03 26.13
CA ASN A 4 -1.50 27.68 27.45
C ASN A 4 -0.06 27.88 27.95
N LYS A 5 0.90 27.07 27.45
CA LYS A 5 2.32 27.20 27.78
C LYS A 5 2.96 28.37 27.04
N ASN A 6 2.54 28.62 25.79
CA ASN A 6 3.06 29.72 24.97
C ASN A 6 2.58 31.09 25.47
N ASP A 7 1.30 31.21 25.82
CA ASP A 7 0.73 32.47 26.34
C ASP A 7 1.35 32.91 27.67
N ASN A 8 1.69 31.95 28.55
CA ASN A 8 2.33 32.24 29.83
C ASN A 8 3.78 32.70 29.65
N ASN A 9 4.51 32.15 28.67
CA ASN A 9 5.87 32.59 28.36
C ASN A 9 5.91 34.03 27.82
N ILE A 10 4.99 34.39 26.91
CA ILE A 10 4.91 35.74 26.34
C ILE A 10 4.57 36.78 27.42
N LYS A 11 3.66 36.45 28.34
CA LYS A 11 3.32 37.33 29.47
C LYS A 11 4.50 37.52 30.42
N PHE A 12 5.27 36.46 30.69
CA PHE A 12 6.44 36.52 31.56
C PHE A 12 7.58 37.37 30.95
N GLU A 13 7.79 37.26 29.64
CA GLU A 13 8.78 38.06 28.91
C GLU A 13 8.40 39.55 28.91
N LYS A 14 7.12 39.87 28.68
CA LYS A 14 6.62 41.24 28.72
C LYS A 14 6.77 41.87 30.12
N LEU A 15 6.47 41.10 31.18
CA LEU A 15 6.62 41.55 32.57
C LEU A 15 8.08 41.84 32.94
N THR A 16 9.01 40.99 32.49
CA THR A 16 10.45 41.17 32.72
C THR A 16 10.97 42.45 32.08
N LEU A 17 10.46 42.78 30.88
CA LEU A 17 10.79 44.03 30.20
C LEU A 17 10.29 45.26 30.99
N HIS A 18 9.03 45.22 31.46
CA HIS A 18 8.43 46.36 32.19
C HIS A 18 9.11 46.59 33.54
N TYR A 19 9.49 45.52 34.24
CA TYR A 19 10.25 45.60 35.48
C TYR A 19 11.61 46.28 35.29
N LYS A 20 12.35 45.93 34.22
CA LYS A 20 13.61 46.59 33.87
C LYS A 20 13.45 48.09 33.64
N TYR A 21 12.43 48.50 32.88
CA TYR A 21 12.15 49.93 32.65
C TYR A 21 11.80 50.67 33.94
N LEU A 22 10.99 50.07 34.82
CA LEU A 22 10.62 50.67 36.10
C LEU A 22 11.85 50.92 36.98
N VAL A 23 12.77 49.97 37.06
CA VAL A 23 14.03 50.11 37.83
C VAL A 23 14.87 51.27 37.30
N VAL A 24 15.00 51.42 35.98
CA VAL A 24 15.77 52.52 35.37
C VAL A 24 15.14 53.88 35.68
N ILE A 25 13.81 54.00 35.56
CA ILE A 25 13.09 55.26 35.82
C ILE A 25 13.26 55.68 37.28
N VAL A 26 13.11 54.75 38.23
CA VAL A 26 13.31 55.04 39.66
C VAL A 26 14.74 55.49 39.95
N SER A 27 15.74 54.86 39.32
CA SER A 27 17.15 55.24 39.49
C SER A 27 17.44 56.67 39.00
N ILE A 28 16.80 57.11 37.91
CA ILE A 28 16.96 58.47 37.36
C ILE A 28 16.29 59.52 38.28
N LEU A 29 15.12 59.20 38.83
CA LEU A 29 14.43 60.09 39.77
C LEU A 29 15.23 60.26 41.07
N LEU A 30 15.81 59.18 41.58
CA LEU A 30 16.61 59.20 42.80
C LEU A 30 17.87 60.05 42.63
N SER A 31 18.59 59.87 41.51
CA SER A 31 19.80 60.65 41.23
C SER A 31 19.50 62.13 41.01
N GLY A 32 18.38 62.46 40.33
CA GLY A 32 17.91 63.84 40.18
C GLY A 32 17.63 64.54 41.51
N MET A 33 16.98 63.85 42.45
CA MET A 33 16.71 64.39 43.80
C MET A 33 17.99 64.69 44.59
N ILE A 34 18.99 63.81 44.53
CA ILE A 34 20.28 63.99 45.24
C ILE A 34 21.04 65.23 44.71
N ILE A 35 20.96 65.49 43.41
CA ILE A 35 21.59 66.66 42.78
C ILE A 35 20.88 67.95 43.22
N LEU A 36 19.55 67.94 43.26
CA LEU A 36 18.72 69.09 43.70
C LEU A 36 18.96 69.49 45.16
N THR A 37 19.30 68.55 46.05
CA THR A 37 19.58 68.88 47.46
C THR A 37 21.01 69.33 47.70
N THR A 38 21.96 68.98 46.81
CA THR A 38 23.41 69.08 47.08
C THR A 38 24.13 70.06 46.15
N TYR A 39 23.42 70.75 45.26
CA TYR A 39 24.01 71.67 44.26
C TYR A 39 24.82 72.83 44.87
N GLY A 40 24.54 73.21 46.12
CA GLY A 40 25.24 74.29 46.81
C GLY A 40 26.63 73.94 47.36
N GLN A 41 27.03 72.65 47.33
CA GLN A 41 28.31 72.19 47.87
C GLN A 41 29.36 72.03 46.75
N SER A 42 30.34 72.94 46.70
CA SER A 42 31.36 72.98 45.63
C SER A 42 32.18 71.69 45.48
N ALA A 43 32.49 71.00 46.59
CA ALA A 43 33.22 69.73 46.57
C ALA A 43 32.43 68.59 45.90
N PHE A 44 31.11 68.55 46.09
CA PHE A 44 30.23 67.56 45.46
C PHE A 44 30.12 67.80 43.95
N VAL A 45 29.92 69.06 43.54
CA VAL A 45 29.85 69.45 42.12
C VAL A 45 31.15 69.11 41.37
N ALA A 46 32.31 69.34 41.99
CA ALA A 46 33.60 68.99 41.41
C ALA A 46 33.78 67.47 41.19
N GLN A 47 33.36 66.64 42.16
CA GLN A 47 33.42 65.18 42.05
C GLN A 47 32.47 64.64 40.98
N VAL A 48 31.24 65.18 40.91
CA VAL A 48 30.25 64.79 39.89
C VAL A 48 30.73 65.17 38.49
N SER A 49 31.34 66.35 38.32
CA SER A 49 31.91 66.78 37.03
C SER A 49 33.03 65.85 36.57
N PHE A 50 33.96 65.48 37.47
CA PHE A 50 35.04 64.54 37.15
C PHE A 50 34.51 63.14 36.80
N ALA A 51 33.56 62.62 37.59
CA ALA A 51 32.91 61.35 37.31
C ALA A 51 32.17 61.36 35.96
N SER A 52 31.51 62.47 35.62
CA SER A 52 30.85 62.65 34.32
C SER A 52 31.84 62.62 33.16
N THR A 53 33.01 63.26 33.28
CA THR A 53 34.04 63.24 32.23
C THR A 53 34.56 61.82 32.00
N ILE A 54 34.86 61.06 33.07
CA ILE A 54 35.29 59.66 32.95
C ILE A 54 34.19 58.80 32.31
N THR A 55 32.95 58.99 32.72
CA THR A 55 31.80 58.26 32.16
C THR A 55 31.64 58.53 30.66
N SER A 56 31.82 59.77 30.21
CA SER A 56 31.78 60.12 28.78
C SER A 56 32.89 59.45 27.97
N ILE A 57 34.10 59.33 28.52
CA ILE A 57 35.20 58.61 27.87
C ILE A 57 34.86 57.13 27.72
N ILE A 58 34.32 56.51 28.77
CA ILE A 58 33.93 55.09 28.75
C ILE A 58 32.80 54.84 27.75
N LEU A 59 31.77 55.70 27.72
CA LEU A 59 30.66 55.59 26.76
C LEU A 59 31.15 55.67 25.32
N SER A 60 32.14 56.52 25.02
CA SER A 60 32.77 56.61 23.70
C SER A 60 33.43 55.30 23.28
N VAL A 61 34.18 54.64 24.18
CA VAL A 61 34.82 53.35 23.90
C VAL A 61 33.79 52.26 23.66
N VAL A 62 32.73 52.20 24.48
CA VAL A 62 31.63 51.24 24.30
C VAL A 62 30.94 51.47 22.96
N ALA A 63 30.72 52.73 22.56
CA ALA A 63 30.13 53.07 21.27
C ALA A 63 30.99 52.60 20.09
N ILE A 64 32.32 52.83 20.14
CA ILE A 64 33.25 52.35 19.12
C ILE A 64 33.23 50.81 19.05
N TRP A 65 33.28 50.14 20.20
CA TRP A 65 33.21 48.68 20.26
C TRP A 65 31.92 48.12 19.67
N MET A 66 30.78 48.73 20.04
CA MET A 66 29.47 48.35 19.53
C MET A 66 29.36 48.63 18.02
N SER A 67 29.96 49.70 17.50
CA SER A 67 30.03 49.98 16.07
C SER A 67 30.79 48.88 15.33
N ILE A 68 31.99 48.52 15.80
CA ILE A 68 32.83 47.49 15.15
C ILE A 68 32.22 46.10 15.27
N SER A 69 31.72 45.73 16.45
CA SER A 69 31.09 44.43 16.68
C SER A 69 29.75 44.32 15.96
N GLY A 70 28.96 45.40 15.99
CA GLY A 70 27.70 45.51 15.28
C GLY A 70 27.88 45.32 13.78
N GLU A 71 28.82 46.05 13.17
CA GLU A 71 29.11 45.93 11.74
C GLU A 71 29.53 44.51 11.33
N ARG A 72 30.39 43.84 12.11
CA ARG A 72 30.76 42.43 11.85
C ARG A 72 29.55 41.51 11.94
N THR A 73 28.75 41.61 13.00
CA THR A 73 27.55 40.78 13.16
C THR A 73 26.51 41.05 12.08
N THR A 74 26.32 42.29 11.65
CA THR A 74 25.40 42.65 10.57
C THR A 74 25.89 42.11 9.23
N ASN A 75 27.19 42.15 8.94
CA ASN A 75 27.74 41.57 7.72
C ASN A 75 27.60 40.05 7.69
N ASP A 76 27.86 39.36 8.80
CA ASP A 76 27.64 37.91 8.90
C ASP A 76 26.17 37.54 8.70
N ILE A 77 25.25 38.31 9.30
CA ILE A 77 23.81 38.14 9.09
C ILE A 77 23.45 38.35 7.62
N LYS A 78 23.97 39.41 6.99
CA LYS A 78 23.73 39.71 5.58
C LYS A 78 24.23 38.58 4.66
N SER A 79 25.40 38.02 4.95
CA SER A 79 25.94 36.85 4.24
C SER A 79 25.01 35.65 4.37
N LYS A 80 24.60 35.30 5.60
CA LYS A 80 23.71 34.16 5.84
C LYS A 80 22.33 34.33 5.20
N ILE A 81 21.82 35.56 5.14
CA ILE A 81 20.58 35.90 4.42
C ILE A 81 20.76 35.68 2.92
N SER A 82 21.90 36.13 2.36
CA SER A 82 22.22 35.92 0.94
C SER A 82 22.30 34.43 0.60
N ASP A 83 23.04 33.65 1.39
CA ASP A 83 23.17 32.19 1.19
C ASP A 83 21.81 31.49 1.32
N SER A 84 20.98 31.93 2.28
CA SER A 84 19.64 31.38 2.46
C SER A 84 18.72 31.71 1.27
N ALA A 85 18.81 32.94 0.74
CA ALA A 85 18.06 33.34 -0.45
C ALA A 85 18.51 32.57 -1.70
N GLU A 86 19.81 32.33 -1.85
CA GLU A 86 20.36 31.50 -2.93
C GLU A 86 19.87 30.05 -2.82
N ARG A 87 19.94 29.46 -1.62
CA ARG A 87 19.42 28.11 -1.38
C ARG A 87 17.93 28.00 -1.67
N LEU A 88 17.12 29.01 -1.30
CA LEU A 88 15.71 29.06 -1.63
C LEU A 88 15.47 29.13 -3.15
N SER A 89 16.28 29.91 -3.87
CA SER A 89 16.22 29.99 -5.33
C SER A 89 16.53 28.63 -5.97
N LEU A 90 17.59 27.95 -5.50
CA LEU A 90 17.95 26.60 -5.96
C LEU A 90 16.84 25.59 -5.68
N THR A 91 16.29 25.57 -4.46
CA THR A 91 15.17 24.69 -4.10
C THR A 91 13.93 24.97 -4.96
N THR A 92 13.64 26.24 -5.25
CA THR A 92 12.50 26.60 -6.13
C THR A 92 12.71 26.05 -7.54
N LYS A 93 13.93 26.14 -8.07
CA LYS A 93 14.29 25.57 -9.38
C LYS A 93 14.18 24.03 -9.38
N GLU A 94 14.64 23.37 -8.32
CA GLU A 94 14.50 21.91 -8.17
C GLU A 94 13.02 21.49 -8.12
N ILE A 95 12.17 22.26 -7.42
CA ILE A 95 10.72 22.03 -7.38
C ILE A 95 10.10 22.20 -8.77
N GLU A 96 10.51 23.19 -9.54
CA GLU A 96 10.02 23.39 -10.92
C GLU A 96 10.39 22.20 -11.82
N ILE A 97 11.63 21.73 -11.75
CA ILE A 97 12.09 20.54 -12.49
C ILE A 97 11.30 19.30 -12.06
N LEU A 98 11.13 19.10 -10.75
CA LEU A 98 10.37 17.99 -10.19
C LEU A 98 8.92 18.01 -10.68
N ASN A 99 8.26 19.17 -10.64
CA ASN A 99 6.89 19.35 -11.09
C ASN A 99 6.74 19.06 -12.60
N ASN A 100 7.68 19.53 -13.42
CA ASN A 100 7.70 19.25 -14.85
C ASN A 100 7.88 17.75 -15.15
N ASN A 101 8.77 17.08 -14.41
CA ASN A 101 8.96 15.64 -14.52
C ASN A 101 7.69 14.89 -14.08
N HIS A 102 7.05 15.32 -12.99
CA HIS A 102 5.83 14.69 -12.49
C HIS A 102 4.66 14.84 -13.48
N LYS A 103 4.50 16.02 -14.09
CA LYS A 103 3.54 16.24 -15.17
C LYS A 103 3.77 15.30 -16.34
N LYS A 104 5.02 15.15 -16.79
CA LYS A 104 5.37 14.23 -17.87
C LYS A 104 5.04 12.77 -17.52
N THR A 105 5.34 12.33 -16.29
CA THR A 105 4.99 10.99 -15.82
C THR A 105 3.47 10.77 -15.80
N MET A 106 2.70 11.75 -15.33
CA MET A 106 1.24 11.67 -15.35
C MET A 106 0.70 11.58 -16.78
N ASP A 107 1.22 12.38 -17.70
CA ASP A 107 0.81 12.34 -19.11
C ASP A 107 1.11 10.97 -19.74
N THR A 108 2.27 10.36 -19.44
CA THR A 108 2.61 9.00 -19.89
C THR A 108 1.65 7.96 -19.32
N GLN A 109 1.40 7.99 -18.01
CA GLN A 109 0.46 7.06 -17.35
C GLN A 109 -0.95 7.18 -17.92
N LEU A 110 -1.43 8.39 -18.18
CA LEU A 110 -2.74 8.62 -18.78
C LEU A 110 -2.80 8.05 -20.21
N SER A 111 -1.71 8.15 -20.96
CA SER A 111 -1.57 7.53 -22.28
C SER A 111 -1.63 6.00 -22.22
N GLU A 112 -0.93 5.40 -21.25
CA GLU A 112 -0.91 3.95 -21.04
C GLU A 112 -2.27 3.44 -20.60
N LEU A 113 -2.95 4.14 -19.69
CA LEU A 113 -4.32 3.80 -19.27
C LEU A 113 -5.32 3.86 -20.43
N LYS A 114 -5.20 4.87 -21.31
CA LYS A 114 -6.02 4.95 -22.52
C LYS A 114 -5.77 3.76 -23.46
N ASN A 115 -4.51 3.34 -23.61
CA ASN A 115 -4.16 2.17 -24.40
C ASN A 115 -4.77 0.89 -23.79
N VAL A 116 -4.65 0.70 -22.48
CA VAL A 116 -5.29 -0.43 -21.77
C VAL A 116 -6.81 -0.42 -21.95
N GLN A 117 -7.45 0.75 -21.86
CA GLN A 117 -8.90 0.89 -22.11
C GLN A 117 -9.27 0.46 -23.54
N GLU A 118 -8.46 0.84 -24.53
CA GLU A 118 -8.68 0.47 -25.93
C GLU A 118 -8.51 -1.05 -26.13
N GLN A 119 -7.47 -1.65 -25.54
CA GLN A 119 -7.29 -3.11 -25.55
C GLN A 119 -8.45 -3.85 -24.89
N LEU A 120 -8.94 -3.38 -23.73
CA LEU A 120 -10.10 -3.97 -23.07
C LEU A 120 -11.37 -3.86 -23.92
N THR A 121 -11.54 -2.76 -24.65
CA THR A 121 -12.66 -2.59 -25.58
C THR A 121 -12.59 -3.61 -26.72
N GLN A 122 -11.40 -3.82 -27.30
CA GLN A 122 -11.17 -4.83 -28.34
C GLN A 122 -11.40 -6.26 -27.82
N ILE A 123 -10.96 -6.57 -26.59
CA ILE A 123 -11.22 -7.85 -25.93
C ILE A 123 -12.72 -8.05 -25.74
N THR A 124 -13.44 -7.02 -25.25
CA THR A 124 -14.89 -7.09 -25.07
C THR A 124 -15.62 -7.34 -26.39
N GLN A 125 -15.21 -6.66 -27.47
CA GLN A 125 -15.76 -6.91 -28.82
C GLN A 125 -15.46 -8.33 -29.30
N SER A 126 -14.26 -8.84 -29.05
CA SER A 126 -13.87 -10.21 -29.38
C SER A 126 -14.70 -11.23 -28.60
N ILE A 127 -14.91 -10.99 -27.30
CA ILE A 127 -15.80 -11.81 -26.45
C ILE A 127 -17.23 -11.79 -26.99
N ASN A 128 -17.79 -10.64 -27.34
CA ASN A 128 -19.13 -10.54 -27.92
C ASN A 128 -19.24 -11.29 -29.26
N ASN A 129 -18.18 -11.29 -30.07
CA ASN A 129 -18.13 -12.07 -31.31
C ASN A 129 -18.06 -13.58 -31.04
N VAL A 130 -17.28 -13.99 -30.04
CA VAL A 130 -17.24 -15.39 -29.57
C VAL A 130 -18.60 -15.80 -29.01
N GLU A 131 -19.26 -14.98 -28.20
CA GLU A 131 -20.60 -15.21 -27.67
C GLU A 131 -21.61 -15.41 -28.80
N LYS A 132 -21.61 -14.53 -29.81
CA LYS A 132 -22.45 -14.70 -31.00
C LYS A 132 -22.14 -15.99 -31.74
N GLN A 133 -20.86 -16.31 -31.94
CA GLN A 133 -20.47 -17.52 -32.65
C GLN A 133 -20.86 -18.78 -31.87
N VAL A 134 -20.72 -18.79 -30.55
CA VAL A 134 -21.18 -19.85 -29.66
C VAL A 134 -22.71 -19.95 -29.70
N SER A 135 -23.42 -18.83 -29.69
CA SER A 135 -24.88 -18.81 -29.83
C SER A 135 -25.31 -19.39 -31.17
N TYR A 136 -24.68 -19.03 -32.29
CA TYR A 136 -24.95 -19.64 -33.59
C TYR A 136 -24.62 -21.13 -33.62
N MET A 137 -23.53 -21.58 -32.99
CA MET A 137 -23.24 -23.01 -32.86
C MET A 137 -24.29 -23.72 -32.00
N TYR A 138 -24.74 -23.10 -30.91
CA TYR A 138 -25.77 -23.62 -30.04
C TYR A 138 -27.13 -23.68 -30.74
N ASP A 139 -27.51 -22.65 -31.49
CA ASP A 139 -28.77 -22.58 -32.26
C ASP A 139 -28.77 -23.56 -33.44
N ASN A 140 -27.64 -23.70 -34.14
CA ASN A 140 -27.51 -24.71 -35.20
C ASN A 140 -27.48 -26.14 -34.62
N ASN A 141 -26.84 -26.34 -33.47
CA ASN A 141 -26.89 -27.61 -32.77
C ASN A 141 -28.28 -27.89 -32.21
N THR A 142 -29.02 -26.92 -31.68
CA THR A 142 -30.39 -27.13 -31.17
C THR A 142 -31.40 -27.34 -32.29
N ALA A 143 -31.25 -26.71 -33.45
CA ALA A 143 -32.04 -27.05 -34.65
C ALA A 143 -31.77 -28.49 -35.13
N SER A 144 -30.55 -29.01 -34.94
CA SER A 144 -30.20 -30.42 -35.18
C SER A 144 -30.68 -31.35 -34.04
N ILE A 145 -30.62 -30.89 -32.78
CA ILE A 145 -30.93 -31.64 -31.55
C ILE A 145 -32.43 -31.67 -31.23
N ASN A 146 -33.26 -30.77 -31.78
CA ASN A 146 -34.72 -30.90 -31.69
C ASN A 146 -35.25 -32.16 -32.42
N SER A 147 -34.38 -32.92 -33.10
CA SER A 147 -34.64 -34.27 -33.62
C SER A 147 -34.04 -35.41 -32.79
N LEU A 148 -33.38 -35.12 -31.67
CA LEU A 148 -32.59 -36.09 -30.91
C LEU A 148 -32.73 -35.86 -29.40
N ASP A 149 -33.58 -36.68 -28.77
CA ASP A 149 -33.75 -36.86 -27.32
C ASP A 149 -32.48 -37.48 -26.68
N ASN A 150 -31.32 -36.89 -26.94
CA ASN A 150 -30.03 -37.45 -26.58
C ASN A 150 -29.61 -36.98 -25.19
N LYS A 151 -30.25 -37.59 -24.19
CA LYS A 151 -29.58 -37.79 -22.90
C LYS A 151 -28.27 -38.53 -23.21
N MET A 152 -27.13 -37.92 -22.89
CA MET A 152 -25.78 -38.50 -23.08
C MET A 152 -25.80 -39.96 -22.59
N ASP A 153 -25.45 -40.91 -23.45
CA ASP A 153 -25.48 -42.32 -23.06
C ASP A 153 -24.37 -42.64 -22.04
N THR A 154 -24.49 -43.76 -21.33
CA THR A 154 -23.52 -44.19 -20.32
C THR A 154 -22.09 -44.28 -20.88
N ALA A 155 -21.91 -44.77 -22.11
CA ALA A 155 -20.59 -44.93 -22.72
C ALA A 155 -19.95 -43.58 -23.08
N GLN A 156 -20.76 -42.62 -23.55
CA GLN A 156 -20.34 -41.25 -23.82
C GLN A 156 -19.90 -40.55 -22.53
N ARG A 157 -20.64 -40.72 -21.42
CA ARG A 157 -20.28 -40.15 -20.10
C ARG A 157 -18.92 -40.66 -19.62
N VAL A 158 -18.71 -41.98 -19.71
CA VAL A 158 -17.44 -42.61 -19.34
C VAL A 158 -16.29 -42.14 -20.26
N THR A 159 -16.54 -42.03 -21.57
CA THR A 159 -15.53 -41.58 -22.53
C THR A 159 -15.12 -40.12 -22.30
N LEU A 160 -16.09 -39.23 -22.02
CA LEU A 160 -15.81 -37.83 -21.69
C LEU A 160 -14.94 -37.73 -20.42
N PHE A 161 -15.29 -38.49 -19.39
CA PHE A 161 -14.49 -38.55 -18.17
C PHE A 161 -13.07 -39.06 -18.45
N GLN A 162 -12.93 -40.14 -19.22
CA GLN A 162 -11.62 -40.72 -19.55
C GLN A 162 -10.72 -39.75 -20.32
N ASN A 163 -11.26 -38.99 -21.26
CA ASN A 163 -10.50 -37.99 -22.02
C ASN A 163 -10.00 -36.86 -21.11
N ILE A 164 -10.87 -36.38 -20.21
CA ILE A 164 -10.52 -35.34 -19.23
C ILE A 164 -9.53 -35.87 -18.20
N PHE A 165 -9.71 -37.12 -17.76
CA PHE A 165 -8.78 -37.81 -16.87
C PHE A 165 -7.40 -37.89 -17.52
N LEU A 166 -7.29 -38.40 -18.75
CA LEU A 166 -6.02 -38.50 -19.47
C LEU A 166 -5.30 -37.14 -19.62
N TRP A 167 -6.06 -36.08 -19.87
CA TRP A 167 -5.53 -34.71 -19.91
C TRP A 167 -5.05 -34.25 -18.53
N ALA A 168 -5.85 -34.46 -17.49
CA ALA A 168 -5.53 -34.01 -16.13
C ALA A 168 -4.31 -34.72 -15.54
N THR A 169 -4.04 -35.95 -15.99
CA THR A 169 -2.99 -36.85 -15.49
C THR A 169 -1.74 -36.89 -16.36
N SER A 170 -1.62 -36.04 -17.38
CA SER A 170 -0.47 -36.11 -18.29
C SER A 170 0.86 -35.83 -17.56
N ASN A 171 1.69 -36.88 -17.42
CA ASN A 171 3.09 -36.89 -16.98
C ASN A 171 3.44 -36.66 -15.49
N ASP A 172 2.50 -36.72 -14.54
CA ASP A 172 2.83 -36.58 -13.12
C ASP A 172 1.92 -37.43 -12.22
N TYR A 173 2.51 -38.44 -11.58
CA TYR A 173 1.82 -39.38 -10.69
C TYR A 173 1.14 -38.67 -9.50
N ASN A 174 1.77 -37.62 -8.96
CA ASN A 174 1.21 -36.91 -7.81
C ASN A 174 -0.03 -36.10 -8.21
N LYS A 175 -0.01 -35.50 -9.42
CA LYS A 175 -1.16 -34.82 -10.00
C LYS A 175 -2.33 -35.76 -10.26
N GLU A 176 -2.02 -36.96 -10.75
CA GLU A 176 -3.03 -38.02 -10.95
C GLU A 176 -3.68 -38.44 -9.63
N CYS A 177 -2.89 -38.66 -8.58
CA CYS A 177 -3.42 -38.99 -7.26
C CYS A 177 -4.31 -37.87 -6.68
N VAL A 178 -3.89 -36.60 -6.81
CA VAL A 178 -4.69 -35.44 -6.37
C VAL A 178 -6.01 -35.35 -7.13
N PHE A 179 -5.99 -35.49 -8.45
CA PHE A 179 -7.21 -35.45 -9.27
C PHE A 179 -8.17 -36.59 -8.90
N CYS A 180 -7.66 -37.81 -8.77
CA CYS A 180 -8.44 -38.98 -8.32
C CYS A 180 -9.08 -38.74 -6.95
N LYS A 181 -8.32 -38.25 -5.98
CA LYS A 181 -8.82 -38.03 -4.61
C LYS A 181 -9.87 -36.93 -4.55
N MET A 182 -9.67 -35.83 -5.28
CA MET A 182 -10.68 -34.78 -5.41
C MET A 182 -11.99 -35.31 -6.02
N THR A 183 -11.86 -36.08 -7.10
CA THR A 183 -13.02 -36.63 -7.82
C THR A 183 -13.77 -37.64 -6.95
N GLU A 184 -13.08 -38.50 -6.20
CA GLU A 184 -13.68 -39.45 -5.25
C GLU A 184 -14.49 -38.72 -4.17
N ILE A 185 -13.91 -37.69 -3.53
CA ILE A 185 -14.58 -36.93 -2.46
C ILE A 185 -15.83 -36.24 -3.01
N ILE A 186 -15.73 -35.60 -4.17
CA ILE A 186 -16.84 -34.87 -4.79
C ILE A 186 -17.94 -35.82 -5.23
N ILE A 187 -17.62 -36.94 -5.87
CA ILE A 187 -18.60 -37.98 -6.22
C ILE A 187 -19.32 -38.49 -4.98
N ASN A 188 -18.59 -38.79 -3.90
CA ASN A 188 -19.20 -39.32 -2.68
C ASN A 188 -20.14 -38.30 -2.02
N LYS A 189 -19.79 -37.02 -2.02
CA LYS A 189 -20.67 -35.96 -1.53
C LYS A 189 -21.88 -35.74 -2.43
N HIS A 190 -21.67 -35.77 -3.75
CA HIS A 190 -22.73 -35.65 -4.74
C HIS A 190 -23.77 -36.78 -4.62
N LYS A 191 -23.33 -38.04 -4.48
CA LYS A 191 -24.21 -39.21 -4.20
C LYS A 191 -25.10 -39.01 -2.98
N ASN A 192 -24.58 -38.35 -1.94
CA ASN A 192 -25.29 -38.12 -0.68
C ASN A 192 -26.10 -36.81 -0.68
N HIS A 193 -26.18 -36.11 -1.82
CA HIS A 193 -26.79 -34.78 -1.94
C HIS A 193 -26.25 -33.74 -0.94
N ILE A 194 -24.97 -33.89 -0.55
CA ILE A 194 -24.31 -32.99 0.39
C ILE A 194 -23.64 -31.87 -0.40
N PRO A 195 -23.85 -30.58 -0.04
CA PRO A 195 -23.13 -29.49 -0.66
C PRO A 195 -21.63 -29.62 -0.38
N PHE A 196 -20.80 -29.29 -1.36
CA PHE A 196 -19.34 -29.30 -1.23
C PHE A 196 -18.77 -27.94 -1.61
N TYR A 197 -17.94 -27.40 -0.73
CA TYR A 197 -17.28 -26.12 -0.92
C TYR A 197 -15.79 -26.31 -1.17
N PHE A 198 -15.18 -25.43 -1.96
CA PHE A 198 -13.76 -25.51 -2.31
C PHE A 198 -12.87 -25.58 -1.07
N ASP A 199 -13.11 -24.72 -0.07
CA ASP A 199 -12.34 -24.67 1.18
C ASP A 199 -12.44 -25.95 2.01
N GLU A 200 -13.55 -26.66 1.91
CA GLU A 200 -13.73 -27.93 2.63
C GLU A 200 -12.97 -29.07 1.93
N ILE A 201 -12.99 -29.09 0.60
CA ILE A 201 -12.24 -30.08 -0.20
C ILE A 201 -10.74 -29.86 -0.03
N THR A 202 -10.26 -28.62 -0.01
CA THR A 202 -8.85 -28.33 0.25
C THR A 202 -8.45 -28.74 1.67
N ASN A 203 -9.28 -28.52 2.70
CA ASN A 203 -9.01 -29.00 4.05
C ASN A 203 -9.01 -30.53 4.19
N LEU A 204 -9.79 -31.25 3.38
CA LEU A 204 -9.75 -32.72 3.36
C LEU A 204 -8.51 -33.26 2.63
N LEU A 205 -7.99 -32.52 1.65
CA LEU A 205 -6.75 -32.85 0.95
C LEU A 205 -5.50 -32.58 1.81
N THR A 206 -5.51 -31.56 2.69
CA THR A 206 -4.33 -31.19 3.51
C THR A 206 -3.94 -32.28 4.49
N HIS A 207 -4.88 -33.15 4.87
CA HIS A 207 -4.63 -34.27 5.77
C HIS A 207 -3.67 -35.32 5.16
N ASN A 208 -3.59 -35.40 3.82
CA ASN A 208 -2.80 -36.43 3.12
C ASN A 208 -1.81 -35.87 2.09
N ILE A 209 -1.91 -34.59 1.71
CA ILE A 209 -1.15 -33.99 0.60
C ILE A 209 -0.66 -32.59 0.99
N ASN A 210 0.62 -32.28 0.72
CA ASN A 210 1.13 -30.92 0.87
C ASN A 210 0.58 -30.01 -0.25
N ILE A 211 -0.51 -29.32 0.06
CA ILE A 211 -1.31 -28.51 -0.88
C ILE A 211 -0.53 -27.34 -1.49
N ASN A 212 0.46 -26.78 -0.79
CA ASN A 212 1.17 -25.60 -1.24
C ASN A 212 1.91 -25.82 -2.56
N ASN A 213 2.33 -27.06 -2.84
CA ASN A 213 3.00 -27.40 -4.09
C ASN A 213 2.03 -27.62 -5.27
N TRP A 214 0.74 -27.81 -4.99
CA TRP A 214 -0.27 -28.26 -5.97
C TRP A 214 -1.48 -27.33 -6.10
N TRP A 215 -1.43 -26.14 -5.50
CA TRP A 215 -2.53 -25.19 -5.45
C TRP A 215 -3.12 -24.86 -6.83
N ASN A 216 -2.25 -24.62 -7.83
CA ASN A 216 -2.68 -24.33 -9.19
C ASN A 216 -3.42 -25.53 -9.82
N SER A 217 -2.91 -26.75 -9.64
CA SER A 217 -3.54 -27.97 -10.14
C SER A 217 -4.89 -28.21 -9.46
N ILE A 218 -4.98 -28.02 -8.14
CA ILE A 218 -6.22 -28.18 -7.37
C ILE A 218 -7.30 -27.20 -7.86
N ASN A 219 -6.94 -25.94 -8.12
CA ASN A 219 -7.88 -24.96 -8.64
C ASN A 219 -8.39 -25.32 -10.06
N THR A 220 -7.48 -25.77 -10.93
CA THR A 220 -7.84 -26.27 -12.27
C THR A 220 -8.76 -27.50 -12.20
N TYR A 221 -8.44 -28.46 -11.34
CA TYR A 221 -9.23 -29.67 -11.15
C TYR A 221 -10.62 -29.38 -10.56
N TRP A 222 -10.70 -28.44 -9.63
CA TRP A 222 -11.98 -27.96 -9.11
C TRP A 222 -12.90 -27.43 -10.22
N GLY A 223 -12.39 -26.58 -11.11
CA GLY A 223 -13.16 -26.07 -12.25
C GLY A 223 -13.64 -27.19 -13.17
N ILE A 224 -12.76 -28.15 -13.47
CA ILE A 224 -13.05 -29.29 -14.35
C ILE A 224 -14.12 -30.21 -13.76
N ILE A 225 -14.01 -30.58 -12.48
CA ILE A 225 -14.97 -31.48 -11.84
C ILE A 225 -16.35 -30.81 -11.75
N ASN A 226 -16.42 -29.51 -11.49
CA ASN A 226 -17.68 -28.78 -11.54
C ASN A 226 -18.29 -28.72 -12.95
N ALA A 227 -17.46 -28.58 -14.00
CA ALA A 227 -17.94 -28.66 -15.37
C ALA A 227 -18.49 -30.07 -15.72
N LEU A 228 -17.83 -31.13 -15.24
CA LEU A 228 -18.31 -32.52 -15.38
C LEU A 228 -19.65 -32.75 -14.67
N LEU A 229 -19.81 -32.19 -13.46
CA LEU A 229 -21.08 -32.20 -12.73
C LEU A 229 -22.19 -31.45 -13.48
N ALA A 230 -21.90 -30.25 -14.00
CA ALA A 230 -22.85 -29.47 -14.78
C ALA A 230 -23.25 -30.16 -16.10
N ALA A 231 -22.34 -30.95 -16.68
CA ALA A 231 -22.59 -31.80 -17.84
C ALA A 231 -23.30 -33.12 -17.48
N SER A 232 -23.77 -33.29 -16.25
CA SER A 232 -24.47 -34.49 -15.76
C SER A 232 -23.64 -35.78 -15.83
N VAL A 233 -22.32 -35.72 -15.97
CA VAL A 233 -21.48 -36.92 -16.20
C VAL A 233 -21.63 -37.96 -15.08
N PHE A 234 -21.92 -37.51 -13.86
CA PHE A 234 -22.06 -38.34 -12.67
C PHE A 234 -23.50 -38.73 -12.31
N ASP A 235 -24.50 -38.33 -13.10
CA ASP A 235 -25.93 -38.57 -12.82
C ASP A 235 -26.37 -40.01 -13.14
N ASP A 236 -25.62 -40.72 -13.99
CA ASP A 236 -25.89 -42.10 -14.40
C ASP A 236 -25.14 -43.09 -13.51
N VAL A 237 -25.87 -44.02 -12.88
CA VAL A 237 -25.32 -44.96 -11.88
C VAL A 237 -24.27 -45.89 -12.50
N ASP A 238 -24.50 -46.36 -13.71
CA ASP A 238 -23.58 -47.27 -14.41
C ASP A 238 -22.30 -46.54 -14.83
N ALA A 239 -22.42 -45.32 -15.37
CA ALA A 239 -21.27 -44.47 -15.68
C ALA A 239 -20.46 -44.14 -14.43
N LEU A 240 -21.14 -43.81 -13.33
CA LEU A 240 -20.53 -43.45 -12.07
C LEU A 240 -19.75 -44.61 -11.46
N ASN A 241 -20.27 -45.83 -11.54
CA ASN A 241 -19.58 -47.04 -11.08
C ASN A 241 -18.34 -47.32 -11.93
N ALA A 242 -18.42 -47.20 -13.25
CA ALA A 242 -17.26 -47.36 -14.14
C ALA A 242 -16.17 -46.29 -13.89
N ILE A 243 -16.57 -45.05 -13.64
CA ILE A 243 -15.66 -43.95 -13.30
C ILE A 243 -14.99 -44.20 -11.94
N LEU A 244 -15.76 -44.62 -10.93
CA LEU A 244 -15.21 -44.96 -9.62
C LEU A 244 -14.25 -46.17 -9.68
N GLU A 245 -14.54 -47.18 -10.50
CA GLU A 245 -13.63 -48.30 -10.72
C GLU A 245 -12.30 -47.84 -11.32
N LEU A 246 -12.35 -46.92 -12.30
CA LEU A 246 -11.16 -46.33 -12.91
C LEU A 246 -10.33 -45.53 -11.89
N ILE A 247 -10.99 -44.71 -11.07
CA ILE A 247 -10.35 -43.92 -10.00
C ILE A 247 -9.75 -44.86 -8.93
N ASN A 248 -10.52 -45.83 -8.45
CA ASN A 248 -10.10 -46.76 -7.40
C ASN A 248 -8.95 -47.65 -7.86
N LYS A 249 -8.98 -48.13 -9.11
CA LYS A 249 -7.85 -48.88 -9.68
C LYS A 249 -6.57 -48.06 -9.61
N LYS A 250 -6.62 -46.75 -9.83
CA LYS A 250 -5.44 -45.88 -9.78
C LYS A 250 -5.02 -45.46 -8.38
N LEU A 251 -5.96 -45.25 -7.47
CA LEU A 251 -5.66 -44.96 -6.06
C LEU A 251 -5.10 -46.18 -5.32
N TYR A 252 -5.59 -47.38 -5.61
CA TYR A 252 -5.31 -48.59 -4.81
C TYR A 252 -4.43 -49.65 -5.50
N SER A 253 -4.07 -49.53 -6.80
CA SER A 253 -3.18 -50.55 -7.42
C SER A 253 -1.75 -50.58 -6.89
N ASN A 254 -1.34 -49.66 -6.01
CA ASN A 254 0.01 -49.60 -5.46
C ASN A 254 0.08 -49.75 -3.93
N SER A 255 -1.02 -50.10 -3.24
CA SER A 255 -0.92 -50.49 -1.81
C SER A 255 -0.13 -51.79 -1.61
N ASP A 256 0.08 -52.58 -2.67
CA ASP A 256 0.87 -53.82 -2.63
C ASP A 256 2.35 -53.63 -3.03
N ASN A 257 2.77 -52.42 -3.43
CA ASN A 257 4.12 -52.23 -4.00
C ASN A 257 4.82 -50.93 -3.57
N ASN A 258 4.66 -50.45 -2.32
CA ASN A 258 5.74 -49.71 -1.65
C ASN A 258 5.44 -49.48 -0.16
N GLN A 259 6.10 -50.28 0.68
CA GLN A 259 6.73 -49.74 1.87
C GLN A 259 7.65 -48.59 1.44
N GLN A 260 7.19 -47.35 1.55
CA GLN A 260 8.05 -46.21 1.85
C GLN A 260 7.17 -45.01 2.18
N THR A 261 7.11 -44.72 3.48
CA THR A 261 7.05 -43.37 4.08
C THR A 261 6.46 -42.29 3.18
N ILE A 262 5.22 -41.88 3.47
CA ILE A 262 4.88 -40.50 3.85
C ILE A 262 3.83 -40.58 4.95
#